data_AF-A0A7C5LAU9-F1
#
_entry.id   AF-A0A7C5LAU9-F1
#
_cell.length_a   1.000
_cell.length_b   1.000
_cell.length_c   1.000
_cell.angle_alpha   90.00
_cell.angle_beta   90.00
_cell.angle_gamma   90.00
#
_symmetry.space_group_name_H-M   'P 1'
#
loop_
_entity.id
_entity.type
_entity.pdbx_description
1 polymer ?
#
loop_
_entity_poly.entity_id
_entity_poly.type
_entity_poly.pdbx_seq_one_letter_code
_entity_poly.pdbx_strand_id
1 'polypeptide(L)'
;RGESGYRRYPPETVPRLLFIRRAKELGFSLAEIRELLSLHHSPVATCSEVRQRAAAKLADIEERIHDLERIRAALSALVTTCSGQGPASQCPILEALTGQPMEAKVKIDDLGERPS
;
A
#
# COMPACT_ATOMS: atom_id res chain seq x y z
N ARG A 1 -25.77 23.29 22.60
CA ARG A 1 -24.44 23.79 23.06
C ARG A 1 -24.64 24.29 24.47
N GLY A 2 -23.89 23.80 25.47
CA GLY A 2 -24.03 24.23 26.86
C GLY A 2 -23.18 25.47 27.17
N GLU A 3 -23.50 26.17 28.25
CA GLU A 3 -22.89 27.44 28.66
C GLU A 3 -21.43 27.35 29.14
N SER A 4 -20.85 26.16 29.18
CA SER A 4 -19.40 25.94 29.22
C SER A 4 -19.00 25.25 27.91
N GLY A 5 -17.91 25.67 27.26
CA GLY A 5 -17.50 25.28 25.90
C GLY A 5 -17.28 23.78 25.63
N TYR A 6 -17.69 22.88 26.53
CA TYR A 6 -17.70 21.45 26.35
C TYR A 6 -18.81 20.99 25.41
N ARG A 7 -18.45 20.15 24.43
CA ARG A 7 -19.42 19.38 23.64
C ARG A 7 -20.04 18.33 24.55
N ARG A 8 -21.34 18.47 24.84
CA ARG A 8 -22.16 17.38 25.38
C ARG A 8 -22.42 16.39 24.25
N TYR A 9 -21.90 15.18 24.38
CA TYR A 9 -22.13 14.10 23.44
C TYR A 9 -23.25 13.21 23.99
N PRO A 10 -24.32 12.97 23.22
CA PRO A 10 -25.33 11.99 23.61
C PRO A 10 -24.73 10.57 23.57
N PRO A 11 -25.30 9.61 24.32
CA PRO A 11 -24.77 8.26 24.46
C PRO A 11 -24.61 7.52 23.12
N GLU A 12 -25.45 7.81 22.11
CA GLU A 12 -25.30 7.27 20.75
C GLU A 12 -24.03 7.71 20.00
N THR A 13 -23.31 8.72 20.50
CA THR A 13 -22.06 9.20 19.88
C THR A 13 -20.94 8.18 19.99
N VAL A 14 -20.84 7.47 21.12
CA VAL A 14 -19.74 6.52 21.37
C VAL A 14 -19.79 5.34 20.39
N PRO A 15 -20.92 4.63 20.20
CA PRO A 15 -21.02 3.56 19.21
C PRO A 15 -20.67 4.02 17.79
N ARG A 16 -21.11 5.22 17.39
CA ARG A 16 -20.81 5.78 16.07
C ARG A 16 -19.32 6.06 15.88
N LEU A 17 -18.64 6.59 16.90
CA LEU A 17 -17.19 6.82 16.85
C LEU A 17 -16.41 5.52 16.79
N LEU A 18 -16.85 4.49 17.53
CA LEU A 18 -16.25 3.15 17.46
C LEU A 18 -16.42 2.56 16.06
N PHE A 19 -17.60 2.68 15.45
CA PHE A 19 -17.85 2.25 14.08
C PHE A 19 -16.87 2.90 13.09
N ILE A 20 -16.75 4.23 13.13
CA ILE A 20 -15.85 4.98 12.25
C ILE A 20 -14.39 4.54 12.47
N ARG A 21 -13.97 4.38 13.73
CA ARG A 21 -12.62 3.94 14.06
C ARG A 21 -12.33 2.55 13.48
N ARG A 22 -13.23 1.58 13.67
CA ARG A 22 -13.05 0.22 13.14
C ARG A 22 -13.02 0.20 11.62
N ALA A 23 -13.90 0.95 10.97
CA ALA A 23 -13.90 1.02 9.51
C ALA A 23 -12.60 1.67 8.97
N LYS A 24 -12.06 2.69 9.64
CA LYS A 24 -10.74 3.24 9.30
C LYS A 24 -9.60 2.22 9.48
N GLU A 25 -9.63 1.44 10.56
CA GLU A 25 -8.65 0.37 10.82
C GLU A 25 -8.67 -0.70 9.71
N LEU A 26 -9.82 -0.91 9.06
CA LEU A 26 -9.99 -1.82 7.91
C LEU A 26 -9.65 -1.18 6.55
N GLY A 27 -9.17 0.07 6.53
CA GLY A 27 -8.78 0.75 5.29
C GLY A 27 -9.93 1.43 4.53
N PHE A 28 -11.11 1.56 5.14
CA PHE A 28 -12.18 2.35 4.53
C PHE A 28 -11.88 3.85 4.55
N SER A 29 -12.13 4.51 3.42
CA SER A 29 -12.05 5.95 3.28
C SER A 29 -13.19 6.64 4.02
N LEU A 30 -13.05 7.94 4.30
CA LEU A 30 -14.14 8.70 4.93
C LEU A 30 -15.42 8.73 4.07
N ALA A 31 -15.31 8.62 2.75
CA ALA A 31 -16.47 8.54 1.86
C ALA A 31 -17.21 7.20 2.04
N GLU A 32 -16.48 6.08 1.94
CA GLU A 32 -17.04 4.73 2.12
C GLU A 32 -17.65 4.55 3.52
N ILE A 33 -17.01 5.10 4.56
CA ILE A 33 -17.53 5.07 5.93
C ILE A 33 -18.87 5.80 6.03
N ARG A 34 -19.06 6.94 5.35
CA ARG A 34 -20.36 7.64 5.32
C ARG A 34 -21.43 6.78 4.66
N GLU A 35 -21.08 6.09 3.58
CA GLU A 35 -22.01 5.19 2.90
C GLU A 35 -22.39 4.02 3.81
N LEU A 36 -21.43 3.39 4.49
CA LEU A 36 -21.66 2.30 5.44
C LEU A 36 -22.51 2.76 6.63
N LEU A 37 -22.28 3.97 7.15
CA LEU A 37 -23.15 4.59 8.17
C LEU A 37 -24.57 4.85 7.65
N SER A 38 -24.72 5.14 6.37
CA SER A 38 -26.05 5.33 5.75
C SER A 38 -26.81 4.02 5.66
N LEU A 39 -26.14 2.90 5.32
CA LEU A 39 -26.75 1.57 5.38
C LEU A 39 -27.09 1.16 6.81
N HIS A 40 -26.20 1.41 7.77
CA HIS A 40 -26.41 1.05 9.17
C HIS A 40 -27.67 1.69 9.79
N HIS A 41 -28.06 2.89 9.34
CA HIS A 41 -29.27 3.56 9.81
C HIS A 41 -30.50 3.32 8.92
N SER A 42 -30.35 2.64 7.79
CA SER A 42 -31.44 2.40 6.85
C SER A 42 -32.22 1.15 7.26
N PRO A 43 -33.55 1.25 7.46
CA PRO A 43 -34.38 0.09 7.82
C PRO A 43 -34.56 -0.90 6.68
N VAL A 44 -34.22 -0.51 5.45
CA VAL A 44 -34.35 -1.34 4.23
C VAL A 44 -33.00 -1.83 3.70
N ALA A 45 -31.90 -1.43 4.33
CA ALA A 45 -30.58 -1.89 3.91
C ALA A 45 -30.42 -3.39 4.17
N THR A 46 -29.75 -4.04 3.23
CA THR A 46 -29.51 -5.49 3.27
C THR A 46 -28.06 -5.81 3.59
N CYS A 47 -27.82 -6.99 4.18
CA CYS A 47 -26.46 -7.51 4.33
C CYS A 47 -25.73 -7.66 2.99
N SER A 48 -26.46 -7.79 1.88
CA SER A 48 -25.89 -7.86 0.53
C SER A 48 -25.16 -6.58 0.14
N GLU A 49 -25.76 -5.41 0.39
CA GLU A 49 -25.14 -4.11 0.09
C GLU A 49 -23.89 -3.85 0.94
N VAL A 50 -23.94 -4.23 2.21
CA VAL A 50 -22.77 -4.14 3.11
C VAL A 50 -21.66 -5.08 2.62
N ARG A 51 -22.00 -6.31 2.25
CA ARG A 51 -21.05 -7.30 1.71
C ARG A 51 -20.40 -6.80 0.42
N GLN A 52 -21.17 -6.18 -0.47
CA GLN A 52 -20.65 -5.66 -1.74
C GLN A 52 -19.55 -4.61 -1.50
N ARG A 53 -19.76 -3.68 -0.57
CA ARG A 53 -18.76 -2.65 -0.23
C ARG A 53 -17.52 -3.23 0.45
N ALA A 54 -17.72 -4.21 1.34
CA ALA A 54 -16.60 -4.93 1.94
C ALA A 54 -15.78 -5.71 0.91
N ALA A 55 -16.44 -6.37 -0.04
CA ALA A 55 -15.77 -7.08 -1.13
C ALA A 55 -15.01 -6.14 -2.07
N ALA A 56 -15.57 -4.96 -2.38
CA ALA A 56 -14.88 -3.94 -3.16
C ALA A 56 -13.60 -3.46 -2.44
N LYS A 57 -13.69 -3.15 -1.14
CA LYS A 57 -12.52 -2.77 -0.33
C LYS A 57 -11.48 -3.88 -0.28
N LEU A 58 -11.90 -5.13 -0.17
CA LEU A 58 -10.98 -6.28 -0.19
C LEU A 58 -10.22 -6.35 -1.52
N ALA A 59 -10.90 -6.20 -2.65
CA ALA A 59 -10.27 -6.17 -3.97
C ALA A 59 -9.25 -5.03 -4.11
N ASP A 60 -9.56 -3.82 -3.65
CA ASP A 60 -8.62 -2.69 -3.64
C ASP A 60 -7.35 -3.02 -2.84
N ILE A 61 -7.51 -3.67 -1.68
CA ILE A 61 -6.40 -4.05 -0.80
C ILE A 61 -5.54 -5.12 -1.47
N GLU A 62 -6.15 -6.13 -2.09
CA GLU A 62 -5.45 -7.19 -2.81
C GLU A 62 -4.62 -6.64 -3.98
N GLU A 63 -5.19 -5.70 -4.76
CA GLU A 63 -4.44 -4.98 -5.81
C GLU A 63 -3.26 -4.21 -5.23
N ARG A 64 -3.47 -3.49 -4.12
CA ARG A 64 -2.40 -2.74 -3.47
C ARG A 64 -1.29 -3.64 -2.93
N ILE A 65 -1.64 -4.81 -2.40
CA ILE A 65 -0.67 -5.81 -1.95
C ILE A 65 0.19 -6.26 -3.13
N HIS A 66 -0.43 -6.64 -4.25
CA HIS A 66 0.29 -7.07 -5.45
C HIS A 66 1.28 -6.01 -5.94
N ASP A 67 0.86 -4.74 -5.98
CA ASP A 67 1.75 -3.63 -6.33
C ASP A 67 2.92 -3.46 -5.35
N LEU A 68 2.63 -3.54 -4.04
CA LEU A 68 3.66 -3.43 -3.01
C LEU A 68 4.64 -4.61 -3.04
N GLU A 69 4.19 -5.82 -3.37
CA GLU A 69 5.04 -6.99 -3.56
C GLU A 69 5.98 -6.81 -4.75
N ARG A 70 5.49 -6.26 -5.86
CA ARG A 70 6.32 -5.93 -7.03
C ARG A 70 7.38 -4.88 -6.69
N ILE A 71 7.00 -3.81 -6.00
CA ILE A 71 7.93 -2.76 -5.55
C ILE A 71 8.96 -3.34 -4.58
N ARG A 72 8.51 -4.17 -3.62
CA ARG A 72 9.39 -4.85 -2.67
C ARG A 72 10.41 -5.73 -3.38
N ALA A 73 9.99 -6.54 -4.35
CA ALA A 73 10.90 -7.40 -5.11
C ALA A 73 11.98 -6.59 -5.83
N ALA A 74 11.60 -5.50 -6.51
CA ALA A 74 12.53 -4.61 -7.19
C ALA A 74 13.53 -3.96 -6.22
N LEU A 75 13.05 -3.40 -5.10
CA LEU A 75 13.91 -2.79 -4.09
C LEU A 75 14.84 -3.81 -3.42
N SER A 76 14.34 -5.02 -3.10
CA SER A 76 15.15 -6.10 -2.53
C SER A 76 16.30 -6.51 -3.46
N ALA A 77 16.05 -6.59 -4.77
CA ALA A 77 17.10 -6.89 -5.75
C ALA A 77 18.20 -5.80 -5.71
N LEU A 78 17.81 -4.53 -5.75
CA LEU A 78 18.76 -3.40 -5.71
C LEU A 78 19.59 -3.37 -4.43
N VAL A 79 18.96 -3.60 -3.28
CA VAL A 79 19.64 -3.68 -1.97
C VAL A 79 20.64 -4.84 -1.95
N THR A 80 20.29 -5.99 -2.55
CA THR A 80 21.16 -7.17 -2.61
C THR A 80 22.37 -6.97 -3.52
N THR A 81 22.21 -6.24 -4.62
CA THR A 81 23.31 -5.94 -5.55
C THR A 81 24.30 -4.93 -4.98
N CYS A 82 23.86 -4.06 -4.08
CA CYS A 82 24.72 -3.06 -3.45
C CYS A 82 25.58 -3.67 -2.34
N SER A 83 26.90 -3.60 -2.47
CA SER A 83 27.84 -4.03 -1.41
C SER A 83 27.84 -3.13 -0.17
N GLY A 84 27.25 -1.93 -0.27
CA GLY A 84 27.30 -0.91 0.77
C GLY A 84 28.68 -0.25 0.95
N GLN A 85 29.61 -0.47 0.02
CA GLN A 85 30.99 0.01 0.10
C GLN A 85 31.37 0.83 -1.13
N GLY A 86 32.35 1.72 -0.98
CA GLY A 86 32.86 2.57 -2.07
C GLY A 86 32.08 3.88 -2.25
N PRO A 87 32.46 4.70 -3.25
CA PRO A 87 31.84 5.99 -3.50
C PRO A 87 30.43 5.82 -4.12
N ALA A 88 29.53 6.76 -3.82
CA ALA A 88 28.16 6.75 -4.34
C ALA A 88 28.10 6.78 -5.89
N SER A 89 29.13 7.32 -6.56
CA SER A 89 29.25 7.29 -8.02
C SER A 89 29.36 5.89 -8.62
N GLN A 90 29.62 4.86 -7.81
CA GLN A 90 29.67 3.45 -8.22
C GLN A 90 28.53 2.63 -7.59
N CYS A 91 27.51 3.29 -7.01
CA CYS A 91 26.41 2.61 -6.36
C CYS A 91 25.43 2.04 -7.40
N PRO A 92 25.23 0.71 -7.47
CA PRO A 92 24.33 0.10 -8.45
C PRO A 92 22.88 0.51 -8.26
N ILE A 93 22.48 0.91 -7.04
CA ILE A 93 21.14 1.44 -6.77
C ILE A 93 20.94 2.78 -7.50
N LEU A 94 21.91 3.69 -7.41
CA LEU A 94 21.82 4.99 -8.07
C LEU A 94 21.89 4.82 -9.60
N GLU A 95 22.73 3.91 -10.09
CA GLU A 95 22.79 3.56 -11.52
C GLU A 95 21.43 3.08 -12.03
N ALA A 96 20.78 2.14 -11.33
CA ALA A 96 19.45 1.64 -11.70
C ALA A 96 18.36 2.72 -11.72
N LEU A 97 18.45 3.73 -10.84
CA LEU A 97 17.51 4.86 -10.79
C LEU A 97 17.73 5.89 -11.91
N THR A 98 18.92 5.94 -12.50
CA THR A 98 19.20 6.83 -13.66
C THR A 98 18.64 6.31 -14.98
N GLY A 99 17.98 5.14 -14.98
CA GLY A 99 17.32 4.59 -16.16
C GLY A 99 18.28 4.00 -17.19
N GLN A 100 19.56 3.81 -16.83
CA GLN A 100 20.47 3.03 -17.65
C GLN A 100 20.05 1.55 -17.50
N PRO A 101 19.67 0.87 -18.60
CA PRO A 101 19.32 -0.54 -18.52
C PRO A 101 20.52 -1.28 -17.93
N MET A 102 20.25 -2.16 -16.96
CA MET A 102 21.22 -3.09 -16.40
C MET A 102 21.59 -4.11 -17.49
N GLU A 103 22.31 -3.66 -18.52
CA GLU A 103 22.95 -4.52 -19.48
C GLU A 103 23.94 -5.36 -18.69
N ALA A 104 23.60 -6.64 -18.62
CA ALA A 104 24.44 -7.67 -18.08
C ALA A 104 25.84 -7.49 -18.70
N LYS A 105 26.78 -7.00 -17.88
CA LYS A 105 28.21 -7.12 -18.12
C LYS A 105 28.56 -8.61 -18.01
N VAL A 106 28.04 -9.40 -18.93
CA VAL A 106 28.53 -10.75 -19.22
C VAL A 106 29.93 -10.51 -19.76
N LYS A 107 30.93 -10.79 -18.93
CA LYS A 107 32.32 -10.84 -19.34
C LYS A 107 32.41 -11.85 -20.49
N ILE A 108 32.42 -11.36 -21.73
CA ILE A 108 32.95 -12.09 -22.87
C ILE A 108 34.45 -11.81 -22.85
N ASP A 109 35.21 -12.67 -22.18
CA ASP A 109 36.66 -12.79 -22.36
C ASP A 109 37.04 -14.26 -22.04
N ASP A 110 36.44 -15.17 -22.80
CA ASP A 110 36.97 -16.52 -23.00
C ASP A 110 38.05 -16.40 -24.09
N LEU A 111 39.29 -16.13 -23.66
CA LEU A 111 40.48 -16.24 -24.51
C LEU A 111 40.77 -17.74 -24.74
N GLY A 112 40.03 -18.33 -25.68
CA GLY A 112 40.28 -19.65 -26.24
C GLY A 112 41.21 -19.57 -27.45
N GLU A 113 42.49 -19.84 -27.22
CA GLU A 113 43.41 -20.63 -28.04
C GLU A 113 43.39 -20.46 -29.60
N ARG A 114 44.46 -19.84 -30.14
CA ARG A 114 45.08 -20.25 -31.43
C ARG A 114 46.52 -20.64 -31.12
N PRO A 115 47.00 -21.83 -31.52
CA PRO A 115 47.58 -22.01 -32.86
C PRO A 115 47.20 -23.39 -33.47
N SER A 116 47.30 -23.70 -34.78
CA SER A 116 48.30 -23.38 -35.82
C SER A 116 47.64 -23.32 -37.20
#